data_AF-A0A0F8CL89-F1
#
_entry.id   AF-A0A0F8CL89-F1
#
_cell.length_a   1.000
_cell.length_b   1.000
_cell.length_c   1.000
_cell.angle_alpha   90.00
_cell.angle_beta   90.00
_cell.angle_gamma   90.00
#
_symmetry.space_group_name_H-M   'P 1'
#
loop_
_entity.id
_entity.type
_entity.pdbx_description
1 polymer ?
#
loop_
_entity_poly.entity_id
_entity_poly.type
_entity_poly.pdbx_seq_one_letter_code
_entity_poly.pdbx_strand_id
1 'polypeptide(L)'
;MKNISELRSSLDVFRKAGKIDAGSYSSIITKLKETETEFESLQKEALVYKENSDRLLREKLVLDQEKNSLAAQVKKLSNEKAELESRISILQKSRPVLSSSNLVSSFASSLAEMDKGLKKVQSGPKYLVSNMNVTLKTNIALEGAELRFQMPKADDIISPENLSTIEFSLKAVPEKPGIDSYKEVPEPVSYTHLTLPTKRIV
;
A
#
# COMPACT_ATOMS: atom_id res chain seq x y z
N MET A 1 -43.65 -13.25 55.73
CA MET A 1 -43.48 -14.14 56.89
C MET A 1 -44.56 -14.00 57.99
N LYS A 2 -45.26 -12.86 58.15
CA LYS A 2 -46.34 -12.70 59.15
C LYS A 2 -47.36 -13.86 59.15
N ASN A 3 -47.73 -14.35 57.98
CA ASN A 3 -48.73 -15.43 57.85
C ASN A 3 -48.26 -16.78 58.43
N ILE A 4 -46.96 -17.13 58.37
CA ILE A 4 -46.47 -18.42 58.89
C ILE A 4 -46.36 -18.37 60.42
N SER A 5 -45.96 -17.24 61.00
CA SER A 5 -45.96 -17.08 62.46
C SER A 5 -47.37 -17.08 63.04
N GLU A 6 -48.33 -16.49 62.33
CA GLU A 6 -49.75 -16.52 62.70
C GLU A 6 -50.34 -17.93 62.62
N LEU A 7 -49.96 -18.72 61.61
CA LEU A 7 -50.35 -20.13 61.50
C LEU A 7 -49.77 -20.98 62.63
N ARG A 8 -48.48 -20.78 62.98
CA ARG A 8 -47.85 -21.45 64.14
C ARG A 8 -48.55 -21.11 65.45
N SER A 9 -48.81 -19.83 65.68
CA SER A 9 -49.53 -19.36 66.86
C SER A 9 -50.93 -19.96 66.96
N SER A 10 -51.67 -20.01 65.86
CA SER A 10 -53.00 -20.63 65.81
C SER A 10 -52.95 -22.14 66.07
N LEU A 11 -51.96 -22.84 65.52
CA LEU A 11 -51.77 -24.27 65.76
C LEU A 11 -51.45 -24.59 67.23
N ASP A 12 -50.68 -23.74 67.89
CA ASP A 12 -50.39 -23.84 69.32
C ASP A 12 -51.66 -23.68 70.18
N VAL A 13 -52.54 -22.76 69.80
CA VAL A 13 -53.85 -22.58 70.46
C VAL A 13 -54.71 -23.83 70.30
N PHE A 14 -54.78 -24.41 69.11
CA PHE A 14 -55.56 -25.64 68.88
C PHE A 14 -55.01 -26.84 69.66
N ARG A 15 -53.68 -26.98 69.80
CA ARG A 15 -53.06 -28.02 70.62
C ARG A 15 -53.38 -27.83 72.11
N LYS A 16 -53.25 -26.61 72.63
CA LYS A 16 -53.57 -26.28 74.03
C LYS A 16 -55.05 -26.52 74.36
N ALA A 17 -55.94 -26.32 73.39
CA ALA A 17 -57.38 -26.58 73.53
C ALA A 17 -57.76 -28.06 73.36
N GLY A 18 -56.80 -28.97 73.16
CA GLY A 18 -57.05 -30.41 72.98
C GLY A 18 -57.77 -30.77 71.67
N LYS A 19 -57.79 -29.86 70.68
CA LYS A 19 -58.50 -30.06 69.40
C LYS A 19 -57.71 -30.88 68.38
N ILE A 20 -56.42 -31.07 68.62
CA ILE A 20 -55.50 -31.85 67.79
C ILE A 20 -54.60 -32.68 68.69
N ASP A 21 -54.34 -33.92 68.30
CA ASP A 21 -53.42 -34.80 69.02
C ASP A 21 -51.95 -34.42 68.77
N ALA A 22 -51.06 -34.94 69.61
CA ALA A 22 -49.64 -34.60 69.57
C ALA A 22 -48.95 -35.07 68.27
N GLY A 23 -49.37 -36.20 67.70
CA GLY A 23 -48.82 -36.75 66.46
C GLY A 23 -49.20 -35.90 65.25
N SER A 24 -50.48 -35.57 65.13
CA SER A 24 -50.98 -34.66 64.08
C SER A 24 -50.35 -33.28 64.15
N TYR A 25 -50.25 -32.69 65.35
CA TYR A 25 -49.56 -31.41 65.53
C TYR A 25 -48.09 -31.49 65.07
N SER A 26 -47.37 -32.55 65.47
CA SER A 26 -45.96 -32.71 65.11
C SER A 26 -45.79 -32.83 63.60
N SER A 27 -46.65 -33.60 62.93
CA SER A 27 -46.62 -33.74 61.47
C SER A 27 -46.86 -32.41 60.76
N ILE A 28 -47.83 -31.61 61.24
CA ILE A 28 -48.15 -30.30 60.66
C ILE A 28 -47.00 -29.32 60.85
N ILE A 29 -46.39 -29.26 62.05
CA ILE A 29 -45.23 -28.39 62.29
C ILE A 29 -44.05 -28.75 61.40
N THR A 30 -43.76 -30.03 61.22
CA THR A 30 -42.67 -30.48 60.33
C THR A 30 -42.91 -30.04 58.90
N LYS A 31 -44.10 -30.32 58.34
CA LYS A 31 -44.47 -29.89 56.99
C LYS A 31 -44.46 -28.37 56.82
N LEU A 32 -44.90 -27.64 57.83
CA LEU A 32 -44.88 -26.17 57.84
C LEU A 32 -43.45 -25.63 57.80
N LYS A 33 -42.52 -26.27 58.52
CA LYS A 33 -41.10 -25.91 58.52
C LYS A 33 -40.46 -26.22 57.16
N GLU A 34 -40.74 -27.38 56.57
CA GLU A 34 -40.27 -27.74 55.22
C GLU A 34 -40.77 -26.72 54.18
N THR A 35 -42.06 -26.41 54.20
CA THR A 35 -42.66 -25.41 53.29
C THR A 35 -42.05 -24.02 53.47
N GLU A 36 -41.76 -23.60 54.71
CA GLU A 36 -41.08 -22.33 54.99
C GLU A 36 -39.68 -22.30 54.39
N THR A 37 -38.91 -23.38 54.54
CA THR A 37 -37.56 -23.48 53.96
C THR A 37 -37.56 -23.48 52.44
N GLU A 38 -38.51 -24.17 51.80
CA GLU A 38 -38.68 -24.15 50.35
C GLU A 38 -39.08 -22.77 49.84
N PHE A 39 -39.99 -22.09 50.53
CA PHE A 39 -40.42 -20.74 50.17
C PHE A 39 -39.26 -19.73 50.26
N GLU A 40 -38.46 -19.80 51.32
CA GLU A 40 -37.26 -18.96 51.45
C GLU A 40 -36.24 -19.25 50.35
N SER A 41 -36.05 -20.52 49.97
CA SER A 41 -35.18 -20.91 48.87
C SER A 41 -35.65 -20.33 47.54
N LEU A 42 -36.94 -20.49 47.23
CA LEU A 42 -37.55 -19.95 46.01
C LEU A 42 -37.47 -18.42 45.96
N GLN A 43 -37.65 -17.74 47.10
CA GLN A 43 -37.53 -16.28 47.16
C GLN A 43 -36.11 -15.82 46.83
N LYS A 44 -35.08 -16.52 47.35
CA LYS A 44 -33.67 -16.23 47.03
C LYS A 44 -33.39 -16.46 45.56
N GLU A 45 -33.86 -17.58 45.00
CA GLU A 45 -33.66 -17.90 43.59
C GLU A 45 -34.34 -16.87 42.67
N ALA A 46 -35.57 -16.47 42.98
CA ALA A 46 -36.29 -15.43 42.24
C ALA A 46 -35.56 -14.08 42.25
N LEU A 47 -34.92 -13.72 43.37
CA LEU A 47 -34.11 -12.50 43.46
C LEU A 47 -32.89 -12.58 42.54
N VAL A 48 -32.17 -13.71 42.56
CA VAL A 48 -31.00 -13.94 41.70
C VAL A 48 -31.39 -13.91 40.22
N TYR A 49 -32.52 -14.53 39.84
CA TYR A 49 -33.02 -14.44 38.47
C TYR A 49 -33.34 -13.01 38.05
N LYS A 50 -33.96 -12.23 38.94
CA LYS A 50 -34.26 -10.83 38.67
C LYS A 50 -32.99 -10.02 38.44
N GLU A 51 -32.00 -10.15 39.31
CA GLU A 51 -30.70 -9.46 39.19
C GLU A 51 -29.98 -9.85 37.90
N ASN A 52 -29.98 -11.14 37.54
CA ASN A 52 -29.41 -11.63 36.30
C ASN A 52 -30.14 -11.08 35.07
N SER A 53 -31.48 -11.04 35.11
CA SER A 53 -32.29 -10.48 34.03
C SER A 53 -31.99 -8.99 33.84
N ASP A 54 -31.91 -8.22 34.93
CA ASP A 54 -31.59 -6.80 34.88
C ASP A 54 -30.17 -6.56 34.34
N ARG A 55 -29.20 -7.40 34.70
CA ARG A 55 -27.83 -7.36 34.15
C ARG A 55 -27.82 -7.63 32.65
N LEU A 56 -28.48 -8.70 32.20
CA LEU A 56 -28.55 -9.07 30.78
C LEU A 56 -29.22 -7.97 29.95
N LEU A 57 -30.25 -7.32 30.48
CA LEU A 57 -30.93 -6.22 29.80
C LEU A 57 -30.01 -5.01 29.60
N ARG A 58 -29.14 -4.71 30.57
CA ARG A 58 -28.11 -3.66 30.44
C ARG A 58 -27.04 -4.03 29.42
N GLU A 59 -26.53 -5.26 29.47
CA GLU A 59 -25.54 -5.75 28.51
C GLU A 59 -26.06 -5.68 27.06
N LYS A 60 -27.32 -6.10 26.85
CA LYS A 60 -27.97 -6.02 25.56
C LYS A 60 -28.07 -4.57 25.06
N LEU A 61 -28.40 -3.62 25.93
CA LEU A 61 -28.46 -2.20 25.55
C LEU A 61 -27.10 -1.66 25.09
N VAL A 62 -26.02 -2.03 25.80
CA VAL A 62 -24.66 -1.64 25.42
C VAL A 62 -24.28 -2.24 24.07
N LEU A 63 -24.54 -3.54 23.87
CA LEU A 63 -24.26 -4.22 22.60
C LEU A 63 -25.04 -3.61 21.43
N ASP A 64 -26.30 -3.24 21.63
CA ASP A 64 -27.10 -2.56 20.60
C ASP A 64 -26.51 -1.18 20.24
N GLN A 65 -25.99 -0.43 21.22
CA GLN A 65 -25.30 0.84 20.98
C GLN A 65 -23.99 0.66 20.21
N GLU A 66 -23.16 -0.30 20.62
CA GLU A 66 -21.90 -0.63 19.95
C GLU A 66 -22.13 -1.08 18.51
N LYS A 67 -23.12 -1.96 18.28
CA LYS A 67 -23.51 -2.41 16.95
C LYS A 67 -23.91 -1.25 16.04
N ASN A 68 -24.70 -0.31 16.55
CA ASN A 68 -25.12 0.86 15.78
C ASN A 68 -23.94 1.80 15.46
N SER A 69 -23.04 2.01 16.42
CA SER A 69 -21.80 2.78 16.20
C SER A 69 -20.92 2.13 15.13
N LEU A 70 -20.73 0.82 15.20
CA LEU A 70 -19.94 0.07 14.24
C LEU A 70 -20.57 0.11 12.84
N ALA A 71 -21.89 -0.04 12.73
CA ALA A 71 -22.60 0.07 11.47
C ALA A 71 -22.43 1.46 10.83
N ALA A 72 -22.44 2.53 11.63
CA ALA A 72 -22.18 3.88 11.13
C ALA A 72 -20.74 4.05 10.63
N GLN A 73 -19.75 3.50 11.34
CA GLN A 73 -18.35 3.52 10.93
C GLN A 73 -18.12 2.74 9.63
N VAL A 74 -18.71 1.56 9.50
CA VAL A 74 -18.63 0.74 8.28
C VAL A 74 -19.22 1.51 7.09
N LYS A 75 -20.37 2.16 7.28
CA LYS A 75 -20.99 2.98 6.23
C LYS A 75 -20.09 4.14 5.82
N LYS A 76 -19.48 4.85 6.79
CA LYS A 76 -18.55 5.94 6.53
C LYS A 76 -17.35 5.47 5.70
N LEU A 77 -16.68 4.41 6.15
CA LEU A 77 -15.52 3.84 5.46
C LEU A 77 -15.87 3.32 4.06
N SER A 78 -17.05 2.72 3.90
CA SER A 78 -17.53 2.26 2.58
C SER A 78 -17.70 3.43 1.61
N ASN A 79 -18.23 4.56 2.09
CA ASN A 79 -18.39 5.77 1.26
C ASN A 79 -17.03 6.38 0.90
N GLU A 80 -16.12 6.50 1.86
CA GLU A 80 -14.75 7.00 1.62
C GLU A 80 -14.01 6.12 0.61
N LYS A 81 -14.15 4.79 0.72
CA LYS A 81 -13.58 3.86 -0.25
C LYS A 81 -14.13 4.09 -1.66
N ALA A 82 -15.46 4.19 -1.80
CA ALA A 82 -16.08 4.42 -3.11
C ALA A 82 -15.66 5.77 -3.73
N GLU A 83 -15.51 6.81 -2.91
CA GLU A 83 -15.02 8.11 -3.36
C GLU A 83 -13.56 8.04 -3.82
N LEU A 84 -12.69 7.39 -3.04
CA LEU A 84 -11.29 7.19 -3.39
C LEU A 84 -11.13 6.36 -4.67
N GLU A 85 -11.89 5.28 -4.83
CA GLU A 85 -11.90 4.47 -6.05
C GLU A 85 -12.34 5.29 -7.27
N SER A 86 -13.36 6.15 -7.11
CA SER A 86 -13.79 7.08 -8.17
C SER A 86 -12.68 8.07 -8.53
N ARG A 87 -12.03 8.68 -7.54
CA ARG A 87 -10.89 9.59 -7.75
C ARG A 87 -9.73 8.89 -8.45
N ILE A 88 -9.39 7.66 -8.06
CA ILE A 88 -8.35 6.84 -8.71
C ILE A 88 -8.73 6.56 -10.16
N SER A 89 -9.98 6.17 -10.45
CA SER A 89 -10.45 5.91 -11.81
C SER A 89 -10.35 7.15 -12.70
N ILE A 90 -10.74 8.32 -12.19
CA ILE A 90 -10.60 9.61 -12.91
C ILE A 90 -9.12 9.92 -13.16
N LEU A 91 -8.26 9.78 -12.15
CA LEU A 91 -6.83 10.02 -12.29
C LEU A 91 -6.20 9.09 -13.32
N GLN A 92 -6.57 7.80 -13.32
CA GLN A 92 -6.07 6.84 -14.30
C GLN A 92 -6.49 7.18 -15.74
N LYS A 93 -7.75 7.57 -15.96
CA LYS A 93 -8.24 7.97 -17.29
C LYS A 93 -7.61 9.26 -17.82
N SER A 94 -7.23 10.16 -16.92
CA SER A 94 -6.73 11.49 -17.31
C SER A 94 -5.22 11.54 -17.57
N ARG A 95 -4.48 10.45 -17.30
CA ARG A 95 -3.03 10.41 -17.50
C ARG A 95 -2.67 9.95 -18.92
N PRO A 96 -1.64 10.51 -19.55
CA PRO A 96 -1.17 10.06 -20.85
C PRO A 96 -0.69 8.60 -20.77
N VAL A 97 -1.18 7.77 -21.70
CA VAL A 97 -0.82 6.36 -21.80
C VAL A 97 0.02 6.15 -23.05
N LEU A 98 1.19 5.52 -22.91
CA LEU A 98 2.11 5.19 -24.00
C LEU A 98 2.29 3.68 -24.08
N SER A 99 2.26 3.12 -25.29
CA SER A 99 2.68 1.74 -25.53
C SER A 99 4.22 1.63 -25.49
N SER A 100 4.72 0.43 -25.22
CA SER A 100 6.16 0.15 -25.25
C SER A 100 6.79 0.47 -26.60
N SER A 101 6.09 0.20 -27.71
CA SER A 101 6.56 0.50 -29.06
C SER A 101 6.74 2.01 -29.26
N ASN A 102 5.75 2.81 -28.83
CA ASN A 102 5.77 4.26 -29.00
C ASN A 102 6.84 4.92 -28.12
N LEU A 103 7.06 4.37 -26.92
CA LEU A 103 8.12 4.83 -26.03
C LEU A 103 9.50 4.60 -26.68
N VAL A 104 9.78 3.38 -27.12
CA VAL A 104 11.05 3.02 -27.75
C VAL A 104 11.27 3.82 -29.05
N SER A 105 10.25 3.95 -29.90
CA SER A 105 10.36 4.72 -31.14
C SER A 105 10.59 6.21 -30.89
N SER A 106 10.01 6.78 -29.83
CA SER A 106 10.22 8.18 -29.46
C SER A 106 11.65 8.44 -28.99
N PHE A 107 12.23 7.52 -28.21
CA PHE A 107 13.65 7.60 -27.83
C PHE A 107 14.57 7.43 -29.04
N ALA A 108 14.29 6.46 -29.91
CA ALA A 108 15.09 6.24 -31.13
C ALA A 108 15.05 7.47 -32.05
N SER A 109 13.89 8.09 -32.22
CA SER A 109 13.73 9.31 -33.03
C SER A 109 14.47 10.50 -32.41
N SER A 110 14.35 10.68 -31.09
CA SER A 110 15.07 11.72 -30.35
C SER A 110 16.59 11.56 -30.47
N LEU A 111 17.09 10.31 -30.39
CA LEU A 111 18.50 9.99 -30.56
C LEU A 111 18.99 10.32 -31.97
N ALA A 112 18.21 9.97 -33.00
CA ALA A 112 18.54 10.27 -34.39
C ALA A 112 18.61 11.78 -34.68
N GLU A 113 17.68 12.57 -34.13
CA GLU A 113 17.72 14.03 -34.25
C GLU A 113 18.87 14.65 -33.44
N MET A 114 19.22 14.10 -32.28
CA MET A 114 20.40 14.51 -31.50
C MET A 114 21.70 14.27 -32.29
N ASP A 115 21.88 13.07 -32.85
CA ASP A 115 23.04 12.74 -33.70
C ASP A 115 23.13 13.66 -34.93
N LYS A 116 22.00 13.98 -35.53
CA LYS A 116 21.92 14.90 -36.68
C LYS A 116 22.29 16.33 -36.28
N GLY A 117 21.87 16.79 -35.10
CA GLY A 117 22.26 18.09 -34.55
C GLY A 117 23.75 18.18 -34.29
N LEU A 118 24.33 17.15 -33.67
CA LEU A 118 25.76 17.09 -33.34
C LEU A 118 26.68 17.02 -34.58
N LYS A 119 26.20 16.45 -35.68
CA LYS A 119 26.93 16.39 -36.98
C LYS A 119 26.90 17.70 -37.78
N LYS A 120 25.98 18.62 -37.47
CA LYS A 120 25.75 19.87 -38.23
C LYS A 120 26.62 21.05 -37.78
N VAL A 121 27.44 20.89 -36.74
CA VAL A 121 28.32 21.96 -36.25
C VAL A 121 29.36 22.26 -37.34
N GLN A 122 29.32 23.48 -37.91
CA GLN A 122 30.10 23.86 -39.10
C GLN A 122 31.61 24.04 -38.83
N SER A 123 32.02 24.22 -37.57
CA SER A 123 33.42 24.41 -37.19
C SER A 123 33.69 23.69 -35.89
N GLY A 124 34.55 22.67 -35.94
CA GLY A 124 34.92 21.82 -34.80
C GLY A 124 34.68 20.32 -35.05
N PRO A 125 35.21 19.45 -34.15
CA PRO A 125 35.08 18.01 -34.27
C PRO A 125 33.60 17.59 -34.26
N LYS A 126 33.22 16.74 -35.22
CA LYS A 126 31.87 16.16 -35.27
C LYS A 126 31.70 15.16 -34.14
N TYR A 127 30.60 15.23 -33.41
CA TYR A 127 30.31 14.28 -32.34
C TYR A 127 29.19 13.32 -32.73
N LEU A 128 29.24 12.12 -32.17
CA LEU A 128 28.22 11.08 -32.22
C LEU A 128 27.84 10.69 -30.80
N VAL A 129 26.59 10.28 -30.60
CA VAL A 129 26.17 9.65 -29.35
C VAL A 129 26.65 8.20 -29.36
N SER A 130 27.46 7.84 -28.37
CA SER A 130 28.06 6.50 -28.25
C SER A 130 27.18 5.53 -27.47
N ASN A 131 26.51 6.00 -26.41
CA ASN A 131 25.57 5.22 -25.61
C ASN A 131 24.50 6.14 -25.02
N MET A 132 23.35 5.56 -24.70
CA MET A 132 22.26 6.22 -23.99
C MET A 132 21.63 5.20 -23.03
N ASN A 133 21.64 5.50 -21.75
CA ASN A 133 20.99 4.73 -20.70
C ASN A 133 19.80 5.54 -20.17
N VAL A 134 18.64 4.91 -20.09
CA VAL A 134 17.40 5.55 -19.62
C VAL A 134 16.82 4.76 -18.47
N THR A 135 16.62 5.42 -17.34
CA THR A 135 15.92 4.91 -16.17
C THR A 135 14.61 5.67 -16.02
N LEU A 136 13.52 5.11 -16.53
CA LEU A 136 12.20 5.74 -16.53
C LEU A 136 11.41 5.33 -15.27
N LYS A 137 11.04 6.31 -14.45
CA LYS A 137 10.13 6.13 -13.32
C LYS A 137 8.71 6.51 -13.74
N THR A 138 7.91 5.51 -14.07
CA THR A 138 6.54 5.67 -14.56
C THR A 138 5.65 4.58 -13.98
N ASN A 139 4.35 4.88 -13.86
CA ASN A 139 3.37 3.89 -13.46
C ASN A 139 3.09 2.95 -14.64
N ILE A 140 2.73 1.70 -14.34
CA ILE A 140 2.35 0.72 -15.36
C ILE A 140 0.86 0.43 -15.20
N ALA A 141 0.12 0.50 -16.29
CA ALA A 141 -1.28 0.13 -16.37
C ALA A 141 -1.45 -1.07 -17.31
N LEU A 142 -2.31 -2.02 -16.92
CA LEU A 142 -2.71 -3.12 -17.79
C LEU A 142 -4.01 -2.72 -18.49
N GLU A 143 -3.95 -2.51 -19.81
CA GLU A 143 -5.12 -2.16 -20.63
C GLU A 143 -5.36 -3.31 -21.62
N GLY A 144 -6.38 -4.15 -21.34
CA GLY A 144 -6.59 -5.39 -22.07
C GLY A 144 -5.51 -6.43 -21.76
N ALA A 145 -4.74 -6.83 -22.78
CA ALA A 145 -3.64 -7.81 -22.66
C ALA A 145 -2.25 -7.18 -22.78
N GLU A 146 -2.15 -5.84 -22.87
CA GLU A 146 -0.89 -5.13 -23.08
C GLU A 146 -0.52 -4.27 -21.86
N LEU A 147 0.76 -4.32 -21.49
CA LEU A 147 1.33 -3.40 -20.52
C LEU A 147 1.54 -2.03 -21.17
N ARG A 148 1.06 -0.99 -20.50
CA ARG A 148 1.21 0.40 -20.96
C ARG A 148 1.83 1.26 -19.88
N PHE A 149 2.63 2.22 -20.32
CA PHE A 149 3.30 3.19 -19.46
C PHE A 149 2.40 4.39 -19.27
N GLN A 150 2.18 4.78 -18.02
CA GLN A 150 1.36 5.92 -17.65
C GLN A 150 2.26 7.06 -17.18
N MET A 151 2.35 8.09 -18.01
CA MET A 151 3.25 9.21 -17.77
C MET A 151 2.68 10.12 -16.67
N PRO A 152 3.56 10.79 -15.90
CA PRO A 152 3.15 11.93 -15.09
C PRO A 152 2.51 13.01 -15.97
N LYS A 153 1.60 13.78 -15.40
CA LYS A 153 1.12 15.00 -16.05
C LYS A 153 2.16 16.11 -15.91
N ALA A 154 2.07 17.12 -16.78
CA ALA A 154 2.98 18.26 -16.76
C ALA A 154 2.87 19.09 -15.46
N ASP A 155 1.72 19.05 -14.80
CA ASP A 155 1.41 19.75 -13.54
C ASP A 155 1.62 18.87 -12.29
N ASP A 156 2.03 17.61 -12.45
CA ASP A 156 2.33 16.74 -11.30
C ASP A 156 3.60 17.26 -10.57
N ILE A 157 3.51 17.42 -9.25
CA ILE A 157 4.68 17.69 -8.40
C ILE A 157 5.41 16.37 -8.17
N ILE A 158 6.57 16.20 -8.81
CA ILE A 158 7.39 15.00 -8.70
C ILE A 158 8.56 15.30 -7.76
N SER A 159 8.70 14.51 -6.71
CA SER A 159 9.85 14.62 -5.81
C SER A 159 11.15 14.20 -6.50
N PRO A 160 12.31 14.77 -6.14
CA PRO A 160 13.57 14.53 -6.86
C PRO A 160 13.94 13.06 -7.00
N GLU A 161 13.66 12.24 -5.97
CA GLU A 161 13.90 10.81 -5.98
C GLU A 161 13.03 10.04 -6.97
N ASN A 162 11.93 10.62 -7.47
CA ASN A 162 11.03 10.02 -8.45
C ASN A 162 11.25 10.54 -9.88
N LEU A 163 12.29 11.34 -10.10
CA LEU A 163 12.67 11.78 -11.43
C LEU A 163 13.26 10.61 -12.24
N SER A 164 13.01 10.64 -13.54
CA SER A 164 13.63 9.72 -14.49
C SER A 164 15.02 10.24 -14.86
N THR A 165 15.98 9.33 -15.02
CA THR A 165 17.37 9.66 -15.33
C THR A 165 17.67 9.28 -16.78
N ILE A 166 18.29 10.20 -17.52
CA ILE A 166 18.80 9.95 -18.86
C ILE A 166 20.30 10.26 -18.83
N GLU A 167 21.12 9.26 -19.15
CA GLU A 167 22.57 9.38 -19.26
C GLU A 167 22.97 9.06 -20.69
N PHE A 168 23.85 9.87 -21.28
CA PHE A 168 24.39 9.58 -22.60
C PHE A 168 25.85 10.01 -22.70
N SER A 169 26.61 9.29 -23.51
CA SER A 169 28.03 9.58 -23.76
C SER A 169 28.23 10.01 -25.21
N LEU A 170 29.11 10.98 -25.43
CA LEU A 170 29.47 11.46 -26.76
C LEU A 170 30.86 10.96 -27.14
N LYS A 171 31.05 10.69 -28.44
CA LYS A 171 32.33 10.32 -29.04
C LYS A 171 32.63 11.23 -30.23
N ALA A 172 33.84 11.78 -30.27
CA ALA A 172 34.31 12.52 -31.43
C ALA A 172 34.50 11.57 -32.63
N VAL A 173 34.02 12.00 -33.79
CA VAL A 173 34.31 11.37 -35.07
C VAL A 173 35.67 11.90 -35.52
N PRO A 174 36.69 11.04 -35.65
CA PRO A 174 37.98 11.49 -36.14
C PRO A 174 37.82 12.06 -37.56
N GLU A 175 38.27 13.30 -37.76
CA GLU A 175 38.37 13.87 -39.09
C GLU A 175 39.42 13.07 -39.87
N LYS A 176 39.06 12.58 -41.07
CA LYS A 176 40.05 12.02 -41.97
C LYS A 176 41.02 13.16 -42.32
N PRO A 177 42.34 12.99 -42.15
CA PRO A 177 43.29 14.03 -42.56
C PRO A 177 43.08 14.32 -44.05
N GLY A 178 42.86 15.59 -44.37
CA GLY A 178 42.78 16.05 -45.75
C GLY A 178 44.10 15.80 -46.47
N ILE A 179 44.03 15.58 -47.78
CA ILE A 179 45.20 15.27 -48.63
C ILE A 179 46.30 16.36 -48.52
N ASP A 180 45.94 17.56 -48.08
CA ASP A 180 46.84 18.69 -47.82
C ASP A 180 47.85 18.46 -46.66
N SER A 181 47.69 17.39 -45.86
CA SER A 181 48.62 17.08 -44.76
C SER A 181 49.85 16.27 -45.17
N TYR A 182 49.95 15.85 -46.44
CA TYR A 182 51.12 15.13 -46.95
C TYR A 182 52.15 16.13 -47.48
N LYS A 183 53.31 16.25 -46.82
CA LYS A 183 54.47 16.96 -47.38
C LYS A 183 55.21 16.04 -48.34
N GLU A 184 55.48 16.54 -49.55
CA GLU A 184 56.26 15.87 -50.58
C GLU A 184 57.69 15.61 -50.09
N VAL A 185 58.18 14.37 -50.26
CA VAL A 185 59.49 13.92 -49.76
C VAL A 185 60.58 14.37 -50.76
N PRO A 186 61.64 15.09 -50.34
CA PRO A 186 62.70 15.52 -51.25
C PRO A 186 63.46 14.34 -51.85
N GLU A 187 63.71 14.38 -53.16
CA GLU A 187 64.46 13.34 -53.86
C GLU A 187 65.93 13.27 -53.42
N PRO A 188 66.53 12.07 -53.31
CA PRO A 188 67.90 11.89 -52.83
C PRO A 188 68.95 12.37 -53.85
N VAL A 189 69.84 13.25 -53.40
CA VAL A 189 70.97 13.78 -54.17
C VAL A 189 72.01 12.68 -54.37
N SER A 190 72.25 12.29 -55.63
CA SER A 190 73.29 11.33 -56.02
C SER A 190 74.67 12.01 -56.04
N TYR A 191 75.61 11.56 -55.20
CA TYR A 191 77.00 12.02 -55.27
C TYR A 191 77.81 11.15 -56.24
N THR A 192 78.18 11.72 -57.39
CA THR A 192 79.09 11.13 -58.38
C THR A 192 80.57 11.27 -57.97
N HIS A 193 81.30 10.18 -58.19
CA HIS A 193 82.73 9.96 -57.94
C HIS A 193 83.66 11.08 -58.46
N LEU A 194 84.60 11.52 -57.61
CA LEU A 194 85.78 12.28 -58.02
C LEU A 194 87.02 11.36 -58.08
N THR A 195 87.58 11.27 -59.28
CA THR A 195 88.77 10.54 -59.70
C THR A 195 90.08 11.18 -59.18
N LEU A 196 91.04 10.33 -58.79
CA LEU A 196 92.41 10.67 -58.35
C LEU A 196 93.27 11.25 -59.50
N PRO A 197 94.11 12.28 -59.27
CA PRO A 197 95.16 12.66 -60.20
C PRO A 197 96.51 11.99 -59.89
N THR A 198 97.11 11.42 -60.93
CA THR A 198 98.43 10.79 -60.99
C THR A 198 99.54 11.86 -61.00
N LYS A 199 100.55 11.72 -60.14
CA LYS A 199 101.80 12.52 -60.19
C LYS A 199 102.62 12.13 -61.43
N ARG A 200 103.05 13.12 -62.22
CA ARG A 200 104.21 13.01 -63.13
C ARG A 200 105.28 14.02 -62.70
N ILE A 201 106.48 13.52 -62.54
CA ILE A 201 107.72 14.23 -62.17
C ILE A 201 108.39 14.71 -63.46
N VAL A 202 108.88 15.95 -63.47
CA VAL A 202 110.13 16.36 -64.16
C VAL A 202 110.85 17.32 -63.23
#